data_AF-A0A7X6LAD4-F1
#
_entry.id   AF-A0A7X6LAD4-F1
#
_cell.length_a   1.000
_cell.length_b   1.000
_cell.length_c   1.000
_cell.angle_alpha   90.00
_cell.angle_beta   90.00
_cell.angle_gamma   90.00
#
_symmetry.space_group_name_H-M   'P 1'
#
loop_
_entity.id
_entity.type
_entity.pdbx_description
1 polymer ?
#
loop_
_entity_poly.entity_id
_entity_poly.type
_entity_poly.pdbx_seq_one_letter_code
_entity_poly.pdbx_strand_id
1 'polypeptide(L)'
;MGNLSNILYGVLIFVRWGGMIIIAIVTIGVVISEAAKSRLSPARIIVVFGSGLMAGVVIWILPTTINYARTDANLIVPDHPIGGYR
;
A
#
# COMPACT_ATOMS: atom_id res chain seq x y z
N MET A 1 -15.40 7.84 21.55
CA MET A 1 -14.17 8.00 20.74
C MET A 1 -13.23 6.77 20.76
N GLY A 2 -13.17 5.93 21.81
CA GLY A 2 -12.15 4.86 21.88
C GLY A 2 -12.33 3.66 20.93
N ASN A 3 -13.55 3.15 20.74
CA ASN A 3 -13.73 1.84 20.08
C ASN A 3 -13.72 1.91 18.53
N LEU A 4 -14.44 2.89 17.95
CA LEU A 4 -14.46 3.09 16.50
C LEU A 4 -13.06 3.43 15.96
N SER A 5 -12.31 4.25 16.69
CA SER A 5 -10.96 4.63 16.29
C SER A 5 -9.98 3.44 16.29
N ASN A 6 -10.12 2.54 17.28
CA ASN A 6 -9.32 1.33 17.34
C ASN A 6 -9.66 0.35 16.20
N ILE A 7 -10.93 0.21 15.85
CA ILE A 7 -11.36 -0.66 14.74
C ILE A 7 -10.82 -0.15 13.40
N LEU A 8 -10.96 1.14 13.11
CA LEU A 8 -10.49 1.74 11.87
C LEU A 8 -8.95 1.72 11.77
N TYR A 9 -8.24 1.86 12.88
CA TYR A 9 -6.79 1.64 12.94
C TYR A 9 -6.40 0.17 12.67
N GLY A 10 -7.15 -0.79 13.21
CA GLY A 10 -6.96 -2.22 12.91
C GLY A 10 -7.17 -2.55 11.44
N VAL A 11 -8.22 -2.00 10.83
CA VAL A 11 -8.50 -2.14 9.39
C VAL A 11 -7.38 -1.54 8.55
N LEU A 12 -6.86 -0.38 8.91
CA LEU A 12 -5.69 0.19 8.23
C LEU A 12 -4.50 -0.75 8.24
N ILE A 13 -4.14 -1.25 9.42
CA ILE A 13 -3.00 -2.14 9.57
C ILE A 13 -3.22 -3.38 8.69
N PHE A 14 -4.42 -3.96 8.73
CA PHE A 14 -4.75 -5.11 7.90
C PHE A 14 -4.58 -4.79 6.40
N VAL A 15 -5.12 -3.68 5.91
CA VAL A 15 -5.02 -3.29 4.50
C VAL A 15 -3.57 -3.01 4.09
N ARG A 16 -2.77 -2.36 4.94
CA ARG A 16 -1.35 -2.11 4.68
C ARG A 16 -0.56 -3.41 4.55
N TRP A 17 -0.63 -4.27 5.57
CA TRP A 17 0.14 -5.50 5.60
C TRP A 17 -0.36 -6.50 4.57
N GLY A 18 -1.68 -6.69 4.46
CA GLY A 18 -2.30 -7.57 3.46
C GLY A 18 -2.01 -7.11 2.03
N GLY A 19 -2.14 -5.80 1.76
CA GLY A 19 -1.86 -5.22 0.44
C GLY A 19 -0.39 -5.42 0.03
N MET A 20 0.56 -5.22 0.94
CA MET A 20 1.98 -5.47 0.69
C MET A 20 2.28 -6.94 0.39
N ILE A 21 1.72 -7.85 1.17
CA ILE A 21 1.91 -9.30 0.98
C ILE A 21 1.37 -9.72 -0.39
N ILE A 22 0.18 -9.24 -0.77
CA ILE A 22 -0.42 -9.54 -2.07
C ILE A 22 0.46 -8.99 -3.21
N ILE A 23 0.92 -7.74 -3.12
CA ILE A 23 1.82 -7.17 -4.13
C ILE A 23 3.10 -7.98 -4.23
N ALA A 24 3.71 -8.37 -3.11
CA ALA A 24 4.92 -9.17 -3.11
C ALA A 24 4.70 -10.52 -3.82
N ILE A 25 3.62 -11.23 -3.48
CA ILE A 25 3.26 -12.52 -4.11
C ILE A 25 3.05 -12.34 -5.62
N VAL A 26 2.27 -11.32 -6.03
CA VAL A 26 1.99 -11.06 -7.44
C VAL A 26 3.27 -10.70 -8.19
N THR A 27 4.09 -9.80 -7.64
CA THR A 27 5.34 -9.35 -8.27
C THR A 27 6.29 -10.51 -8.47
N ILE A 28 6.53 -11.32 -7.43
CA ILE A 28 7.38 -12.51 -7.50
C ILE A 28 6.80 -13.53 -8.49
N GLY A 29 5.49 -13.78 -8.44
CA GLY A 29 4.81 -14.71 -9.34
C GLY A 29 4.95 -14.32 -10.81
N VAL A 30 4.83 -13.02 -11.14
CA VAL A 30 5.03 -12.52 -12.50
C VAL A 30 6.49 -12.71 -12.92
N VAL A 31 7.46 -12.35 -12.08
CA VAL A 31 8.89 -12.52 -12.39
C VAL A 31 9.22 -13.99 -12.65
N ILE A 32 8.76 -14.90 -11.80
CA ILE A 32 8.98 -16.35 -11.96
C ILE A 32 8.30 -16.87 -13.23
N SER A 33 7.02 -16.52 -13.46
CA SER A 33 6.26 -16.98 -14.63
C SER A 33 6.91 -16.56 -15.95
N GLU A 34 7.38 -15.32 -16.01
CA GLU A 34 7.99 -14.78 -17.21
C GLU A 34 9.44 -15.27 -17.39
N ALA A 35 10.14 -15.62 -16.29
CA ALA A 35 11.48 -16.21 -16.32
C ALA A 35 11.40 -17.68 -16.79
N ALA A 36 10.40 -18.43 -16.34
CA ALA A 36 10.13 -19.80 -16.77
C ALA A 36 9.79 -19.90 -18.27
N LYS A 37 9.23 -18.85 -18.85
CA LYS A 37 8.96 -18.78 -20.31
C LYS A 37 10.19 -18.36 -21.13
N SER A 38 11.33 -18.06 -20.49
CA SER A 38 12.51 -17.45 -21.13
C SER A 38 12.19 -16.15 -21.90
N ARG A 39 11.13 -15.44 -21.50
CA ARG A 39 10.62 -14.22 -22.18
C ARG A 39 11.08 -12.91 -21.53
N LEU A 40 11.79 -13.00 -20.40
CA LEU A 40 12.32 -11.82 -19.71
C LEU A 40 13.73 -11.52 -20.14
N SER A 41 13.89 -10.43 -20.90
CA SER A 41 15.18 -9.74 -20.95
C SER A 41 15.48 -9.13 -19.56
N PRO A 42 16.76 -8.96 -19.18
CA PRO A 42 17.14 -8.34 -17.91
C PRO A 42 16.46 -6.99 -17.64
N ALA A 43 16.27 -6.18 -18.69
CA ALA A 43 15.56 -4.90 -18.59
C ALA A 43 14.10 -5.06 -18.12
N ARG A 44 13.40 -6.09 -18.61
CA ARG A 44 11.99 -6.32 -18.27
C ARG A 44 11.83 -6.83 -16.83
N ILE A 45 12.82 -7.56 -16.30
CA ILE A 45 12.87 -7.98 -14.89
C ILE A 45 12.92 -6.75 -13.98
N ILE A 46 13.82 -5.81 -14.31
CA ILE A 46 14.00 -4.56 -13.56
C ILE A 46 12.70 -3.76 -13.54
N VAL A 47 12.00 -3.68 -14.68
CA VAL A 47 10.71 -2.97 -14.78
C VAL A 47 9.64 -3.63 -13.92
N VAL A 48 9.47 -4.95 -13.98
CA VAL A 48 8.47 -5.67 -13.18
C VAL A 48 8.77 -5.56 -11.68
N PHE A 49 10.02 -5.81 -11.29
CA PHE A 49 10.43 -5.68 -9.90
C PHE A 49 10.27 -4.24 -9.38
N GLY A 50 10.73 -3.25 -10.15
CA GLY A 50 10.62 -1.84 -9.79
C GLY A 50 9.18 -1.36 -9.69
N SER A 51 8.29 -1.78 -10.60
CA SER A 51 6.86 -1.46 -10.54
C SER A 51 6.16 -2.12 -9.35
N GLY A 52 6.48 -3.37 -9.03
CA GLY A 52 6.01 -4.03 -7.81
C GLY A 52 6.47 -3.31 -6.53
N LEU A 53 7.74 -2.89 -6.49
CA LEU A 53 8.30 -2.13 -5.38
C LEU A 53 7.62 -0.76 -5.23
N MET A 54 7.42 -0.02 -6.33
CA MET A 54 6.70 1.25 -6.32
C MET A 54 5.25 1.08 -5.87
N ALA A 55 4.55 0.04 -6.34
CA ALA A 55 3.20 -0.25 -5.89
C ALA A 55 3.14 -0.54 -4.38
N GLY A 56 4.12 -1.28 -3.85
CA GLY A 56 4.25 -1.51 -2.41
C GLY A 56 4.46 -0.22 -1.61
N VAL A 57 5.33 0.67 -2.08
CA VAL A 57 5.56 1.98 -1.47
C VAL A 57 4.28 2.82 -1.47
N VAL A 58 3.54 2.85 -2.59
CA VAL A 58 2.27 3.59 -2.69
C VAL A 58 1.26 3.04 -1.67
N ILE A 59 1.04 1.72 -1.61
CA ILE A 59 0.12 1.13 -0.61
C ILE A 59 0.52 1.48 0.83
N TRP A 60 1.82 1.56 1.11
CA TRP A 60 2.32 1.95 2.43
C TRP A 60 1.95 3.40 2.78
N ILE A 61 2.30 4.35 1.92
CA ILE A 61 2.25 5.78 2.23
C ILE A 61 0.89 6.41 1.95
N LEU A 62 0.17 5.93 0.91
CA LEU A 62 -1.05 6.55 0.39
C LEU A 62 -2.12 6.77 1.47
N PRO A 63 -2.39 5.82 2.39
CA PRO A 63 -3.36 6.06 3.45
C PRO A 63 -2.96 7.26 4.31
N THR A 64 -1.69 7.35 4.72
CA THR A 64 -1.18 8.50 5.50
C THR A 64 -1.28 9.79 4.71
N THR A 65 -0.89 9.79 3.43
CA THR A 65 -0.95 10.98 2.57
C THR A 65 -2.37 11.47 2.34
N ILE A 66 -3.34 10.57 2.14
CA ILE A 66 -4.77 10.92 2.01
C ILE A 66 -5.25 11.64 3.26
N ASN A 67 -4.81 11.20 4.43
CA ASN A 67 -5.22 11.87 5.66
C ASN A 67 -4.63 13.28 5.75
N TYR A 68 -3.35 13.47 5.44
CA TYR A 68 -2.74 14.80 5.46
C TYR A 68 -3.44 15.75 4.47
N ALA A 69 -3.77 15.26 3.28
CA ALA A 69 -4.53 16.03 2.31
C ALA A 69 -5.94 16.43 2.83
N ARG A 70 -6.59 15.56 3.60
CA ARG A 70 -7.91 15.84 4.21
C ARG A 70 -7.80 16.88 5.33
N THR A 71 -6.74 16.86 6.13
CA THR A 71 -6.51 17.90 7.15
C THR A 71 -6.20 19.25 6.52
N ASP A 72 -5.34 19.28 5.49
CA ASP A 72 -4.95 20.52 4.82
C ASP A 72 -6.13 21.19 4.09
N ALA A 73 -7.10 20.40 3.64
CA ALA A 73 -8.32 20.88 3.01
C ALA A 73 -9.39 21.43 4.00
N ASN A 74 -9.09 21.53 5.30
CA ASN A 74 -10.06 21.89 6.36
C ASN A 74 -11.32 21.00 6.38
N LEU A 75 -11.24 19.80 5.79
CA LEU A 75 -12.24 18.74 5.97
C LEU A 75 -11.96 18.05 7.30
N ILE A 76 -12.09 18.81 8.39
CA ILE A 76 -12.00 18.29 9.75
C ILE A 76 -13.21 17.37 9.95
N VAL A 77 -12.94 16.08 10.15
CA VAL A 77 -13.97 15.10 10.50
C VAL A 77 -13.85 14.78 11.98
N PRO A 78 -14.79 15.25 12.83
CA PRO A 78 -14.86 14.80 14.21
C PRO A 78 -15.03 13.27 14.25
N ASP A 79 -14.15 12.54 14.95
CA ASP A 79 -14.18 11.08 15.22
C ASP A 79 -13.65 10.05 14.16
N HIS A 80 -12.60 10.33 13.38
CA HIS A 80 -12.14 9.36 12.35
C HIS A 80 -10.62 9.10 12.27
N PRO A 81 -10.14 7.84 12.37
CA PRO A 81 -8.81 7.41 11.91
C PRO A 81 -8.87 7.12 10.40
N ILE A 82 -7.80 7.23 9.63
CA ILE A 82 -6.36 7.19 9.91
C ILE A 82 -5.79 8.61 9.78
N GLY A 83 -4.58 8.99 10.20
CA GLY A 83 -3.72 8.47 11.26
C GLY A 83 -3.58 9.58 12.29
N GLY A 84 -3.71 9.25 13.57
CA GLY A 84 -3.95 10.20 14.65
C GLY A 84 -3.10 11.46 14.58
N TYR A 85 -3.77 12.59 14.41
CA TYR A 85 -3.16 13.90 14.52
C TYR A 85 -2.91 14.18 16.00
N ARG A 86 -1.65 14.50 16.32
CA ARG A 86 -1.33 15.29 17.50
C ARG A 86 -1.92 16.69 17.34
#